data_AF-A0A920FXT4-F1
#
_entry.id   AF-A0A920FXT4-F1
#
_cell.length_a   1.000
_cell.length_b   1.000
_cell.length_c   1.000
_cell.angle_alpha   90.00
_cell.angle_beta   90.00
_cell.angle_gamma   90.00
#
_symmetry.space_group_name_H-M   'P 1'
#
loop_
_entity.id
_entity.type
_entity.pdbx_description
1 polymer ?
#
loop_
_entity_poly.entity_id
_entity_poly.type
_entity_poly.pdbx_seq_one_letter_code
_entity_poly.pdbx_strand_id
1 'polypeptide(L)'
;MKSKYNEKEAKSYIKKYAKRGVPKDLALRIYTTQLLGNDPTVVLHGGGNTSVKSSLDTLLDENEEIIYVKGSGKDMGNIEEDGFPALEMKNLLGMRKLTELDDFQMVNYQRKYMLDTSFPNASVETLLHAFFTS
;
A
#
# COMPACT_ATOMS: atom_id res chain seq x y z
N MET A 1 12.04 3.31 22.04
CA MET A 1 11.19 4.06 21.08
C MET A 1 9.81 4.24 21.69
N LYS A 2 9.24 5.45 21.71
CA LYS A 2 7.86 5.70 22.19
C LYS A 2 6.92 5.81 20.98
N SER A 3 5.72 5.24 21.07
CA SER A 3 4.73 5.38 20.01
C SER A 3 4.28 6.84 19.86
N LYS A 4 4.27 7.34 18.63
CA LYS A 4 3.72 8.67 18.27
C LYS A 4 2.25 8.59 17.80
N TYR A 5 1.65 7.40 17.83
CA TYR A 5 0.27 7.20 17.38
C TYR A 5 -0.72 7.95 18.27
N ASN A 6 -1.63 8.69 17.63
CA ASN A 6 -2.67 9.47 18.29
C ASN A 6 -4.06 9.13 17.73
N GLU A 7 -4.93 8.60 18.58
CA GLU A 7 -6.30 8.18 18.23
C GLU A 7 -7.17 9.33 17.66
N LYS A 8 -6.99 10.55 18.15
CA LYS A 8 -7.76 11.72 17.70
C LYS A 8 -7.33 12.12 16.29
N GLU A 9 -6.03 12.08 16.00
CA GLU A 9 -5.49 12.36 14.67
C GLU A 9 -5.88 11.26 13.68
N ALA A 10 -5.77 9.98 14.06
CA ALA A 10 -6.20 8.86 13.24
C ALA A 10 -7.67 9.01 12.80
N LYS A 11 -8.57 9.39 13.72
CA LYS A 11 -9.97 9.70 13.42
C LYS A 11 -10.14 10.91 12.49
N SER A 12 -9.25 11.90 12.60
CA SER A 12 -9.23 13.05 11.70
C SER A 12 -8.85 12.65 10.27
N TYR A 13 -7.83 11.80 10.11
CA TYR A 13 -7.43 11.24 8.82
C TYR A 13 -8.57 10.47 8.17
N ILE A 14 -9.21 9.55 8.90
CA ILE A 14 -10.38 8.80 8.38
C ILE A 14 -11.45 9.77 7.85
N LYS A 15 -11.79 10.83 8.60
CA LYS A 15 -12.78 11.82 8.17
C LYS A 15 -12.33 12.65 6.98
N LYS A 16 -11.05 13.03 6.90
CA LYS A 16 -10.45 13.78 5.77
C LYS A 16 -10.57 12.96 4.48
N TYR A 17 -10.13 11.70 4.53
CA TYR A 17 -10.03 10.82 3.36
C TYR A 17 -11.36 10.22 2.92
N ALA A 18 -12.30 9.99 3.85
CA ALA A 18 -13.66 9.56 3.49
C ALA A 18 -14.35 10.54 2.52
N LYS A 19 -14.09 11.85 2.63
CA LYS A 19 -14.63 12.87 1.71
C LYS A 19 -14.09 12.74 0.27
N ARG A 20 -13.00 12.01 0.07
CA ARG A 20 -12.36 11.73 -1.22
C ARG A 20 -12.66 10.32 -1.73
N GLY A 21 -13.56 9.58 -1.06
CA GLY A 21 -13.86 8.18 -1.40
C GLY A 21 -12.78 7.18 -0.99
N VAL A 22 -11.81 7.58 -0.17
CA VAL A 22 -10.72 6.70 0.29
C VAL A 22 -11.20 5.86 1.48
N PRO A 23 -11.00 4.53 1.47
CA PRO A 23 -11.50 3.65 2.51
C PRO A 23 -10.70 3.81 3.81
N LYS A 24 -11.31 3.39 4.92
CA LYS A 24 -10.82 3.65 6.29
C LYS A 24 -9.43 3.07 6.55
N ASP A 25 -9.21 1.85 6.08
CA ASP A 25 -7.96 1.11 6.17
C ASP A 25 -6.81 1.83 5.44
N LEU A 26 -7.04 2.32 4.22
CA LEU A 26 -6.06 3.11 3.48
C LEU A 26 -5.81 4.45 4.18
N ALA A 27 -6.84 5.12 4.68
CA ALA A 27 -6.69 6.37 5.43
C ALA A 27 -5.82 6.19 6.69
N LEU A 28 -6.01 5.09 7.44
CA LEU A 28 -5.18 4.73 8.59
C LEU A 28 -3.75 4.36 8.18
N ARG A 29 -3.59 3.70 7.02
CA ARG A 29 -2.28 3.38 6.48
C ARG A 29 -1.52 4.64 6.06
N ILE A 30 -2.17 5.61 5.43
CA ILE A 30 -1.58 6.93 5.12
C ILE A 30 -1.11 7.60 6.42
N TYR A 31 -1.97 7.66 7.44
CA TYR A 31 -1.61 8.24 8.75
C TYR A 31 -0.35 7.60 9.35
N THR A 32 -0.34 6.27 9.46
CA THR A 32 0.81 5.56 10.04
C THR A 32 2.07 5.66 9.18
N THR A 33 1.93 5.72 7.86
CA THR A 33 3.07 5.90 6.94
C THR A 33 3.69 7.29 7.11
N GLN A 34 2.87 8.33 7.22
CA GLN A 34 3.35 9.69 7.49
C GLN A 34 4.00 9.80 8.87
N LEU A 35 3.47 9.13 9.90
CA LEU A 35 4.12 9.09 11.22
C LEU A 35 5.53 8.48 11.14
N LEU A 36 5.70 7.39 10.39
CA LEU A 36 6.99 6.73 10.20
C LEU A 36 7.95 7.58 9.35
N GLY A 37 7.45 8.15 8.25
CA GLY A 37 8.26 8.98 7.34
C GLY A 37 8.75 10.28 7.96
N ASN A 38 8.01 10.84 8.91
CA ASN A 38 8.41 12.03 9.68
C ASN A 38 9.23 11.69 10.94
N ASP A 39 9.60 10.43 11.15
CA ASP A 39 10.51 10.02 12.22
C ASP A 39 11.92 9.75 11.69
N PRO A 40 12.88 10.69 11.86
CA PRO A 40 14.24 10.53 11.35
C PRO A 40 15.03 9.41 12.04
N THR A 41 14.51 8.85 13.14
CA THR A 41 15.11 7.70 13.83
C THR A 41 14.68 6.35 13.24
N VAL A 42 13.65 6.35 12.39
CA VAL A 42 13.05 5.13 11.82
C VAL A 42 13.30 5.00 10.32
N VAL A 43 13.27 6.10 9.59
CA VAL A 43 13.47 6.12 8.14
C VAL A 43 14.48 7.19 7.76
N LEU A 44 15.50 6.82 6.98
CA LEU A 44 16.39 7.77 6.32
C LEU A 44 15.82 8.09 4.93
N HIS A 45 15.50 9.38 4.73
CA HIS A 45 15.24 10.06 3.45
C HIS A 45 14.69 9.17 2.31
N GLY A 46 13.36 9.05 2.21
CA GLY A 46 12.67 8.39 1.09
C GLY A 46 12.64 6.86 1.12
N GLY A 47 13.31 6.21 2.09
CA GLY A 47 13.25 4.76 2.28
C GLY A 47 11.95 4.27 2.93
N GLY A 48 11.84 2.95 3.14
CA GLY A 48 10.73 2.30 3.86
C GLY A 48 9.52 1.98 2.99
N ASN A 49 8.84 0.88 3.32
CA ASN A 49 7.63 0.42 2.65
C ASN A 49 6.53 0.13 3.66
N THR A 50 5.29 0.39 3.26
CA THR A 50 4.11 0.11 4.06
C THR A 50 3.01 -0.44 3.15
N SER A 51 2.15 -1.28 3.72
CA SER A 51 1.03 -1.86 2.99
C SER A 51 -0.18 -2.09 3.89
N VAL A 52 -1.36 -2.20 3.29
CA VAL A 52 -2.58 -2.64 3.99
C VAL A 52 -3.39 -3.53 3.07
N LYS A 53 -3.84 -4.68 3.59
CA LYS A 53 -4.78 -5.56 2.89
C LYS A 53 -6.20 -5.02 3.10
N SER A 54 -7.02 -5.09 2.06
CA SER A 54 -8.36 -4.52 2.03
C SER A 54 -9.27 -5.30 1.08
N SER A 55 -10.50 -4.80 0.92
CA SER A 55 -11.36 -5.16 -0.20
C SER A 55 -11.94 -3.91 -0.86
N LEU A 56 -12.14 -3.98 -2.17
CA LEU A 56 -12.94 -2.99 -2.90
C LEU A 56 -13.99 -3.69 -3.75
N ASP A 57 -15.03 -2.94 -4.12
CA ASP A 57 -15.93 -3.34 -5.19
C ASP A 57 -15.36 -2.85 -6.52
N THR A 58 -15.24 -3.76 -7.49
CA THR A 58 -14.77 -3.45 -8.84
C THR A 58 -15.85 -2.76 -9.67
N LEU A 59 -15.51 -2.30 -10.87
CA LEU A 59 -16.49 -1.74 -11.83
C LEU A 59 -17.57 -2.76 -12.26
N LEU A 60 -17.38 -4.04 -11.95
CA LEU A 60 -18.33 -5.11 -12.21
C LEU A 60 -19.16 -5.49 -10.95
N ASP A 61 -19.10 -4.66 -9.90
CA ASP A 61 -19.74 -4.90 -8.60
C ASP A 61 -19.27 -6.19 -7.90
N GLU A 62 -18.07 -6.66 -8.24
CA GLU A 62 -17.44 -7.80 -7.58
C GLU A 62 -16.56 -7.31 -6.42
N ASN A 63 -16.73 -7.89 -5.24
CA ASN A 63 -15.85 -7.61 -4.10
C ASN A 63 -14.53 -8.38 -4.26
N GLU A 64 -13.43 -7.66 -4.40
CA GLU A 64 -12.10 -8.21 -4.60
C GLU A 64 -11.16 -7.91 -3.42
N GLU A 65 -10.45 -8.95 -2.96
CA GLU A 65 -9.37 -8.78 -2.00
C GLU A 65 -8.16 -8.12 -2.67
N ILE A 66 -7.66 -7.06 -2.05
CA ILE A 66 -6.55 -6.28 -2.56
C ILE A 66 -5.50 -6.00 -1.49
N ILE A 67 -4.35 -5.53 -1.97
CA ILE A 67 -3.34 -4.90 -1.14
C ILE A 67 -2.97 -3.53 -1.71
N TYR A 68 -3.06 -2.52 -0.85
CA TYR A 68 -2.44 -1.23 -1.10
C TYR A 68 -0.98 -1.31 -0.66
N VAL A 69 -0.05 -0.99 -1.55
CA VAL A 69 1.38 -0.94 -1.24
C VAL A 69 1.92 0.42 -1.61
N LYS A 70 2.81 0.98 -0.79
CA LYS A 70 3.51 2.22 -1.11
C LYS A 70 4.12 2.14 -2.52
N GLY A 71 3.85 3.16 -3.33
CA GLY A 71 4.41 3.35 -4.66
C GLY A 71 5.89 3.73 -4.60
N SER A 72 6.66 3.19 -5.53
CA SER A 72 8.07 3.50 -5.72
C SER A 72 8.29 4.99 -5.95
N GLY A 73 9.28 5.57 -5.25
CA GLY A 73 9.66 6.98 -5.39
C GLY A 73 8.75 7.99 -4.70
N LYS A 74 7.66 7.56 -4.03
CA LYS A 74 6.85 8.45 -3.19
C LYS A 74 7.61 8.75 -1.89
N ASP A 75 7.50 9.95 -1.33
CA ASP A 75 8.01 10.24 0.02
C ASP A 75 7.01 9.73 1.07
N MET A 76 7.47 9.17 2.19
CA MET A 76 6.57 8.68 3.24
C MET A 76 5.97 9.80 4.09
N GLY A 77 6.72 10.88 4.33
CA GLY A 77 6.35 11.96 5.24
C GLY A 77 5.15 12.77 4.75
N ASN A 78 4.93 12.84 3.44
CA ASN A 78 3.82 13.56 2.81
C ASN A 78 2.93 12.70 1.89
N ILE A 79 3.04 11.37 1.96
CA ILE A 79 2.30 10.47 1.05
C ILE A 79 0.79 10.68 1.15
N GLU A 80 0.10 10.66 0.02
CA GLU A 80 -1.37 10.72 -0.06
C GLU A 80 -1.89 9.44 -0.76
N GLU A 81 -3.19 9.32 -1.01
CA GLU A 81 -3.77 8.09 -1.58
C GLU A 81 -3.21 7.72 -2.95
N ASP A 82 -2.78 8.71 -3.75
CA ASP A 82 -2.12 8.52 -5.05
C ASP A 82 -0.73 7.86 -4.95
N GLY A 83 -0.23 7.70 -3.72
CA GLY A 83 0.99 6.98 -3.40
C GLY A 83 0.78 5.51 -3.04
N PHE A 84 -0.45 5.00 -3.11
CA PHE A 84 -0.78 3.61 -2.77
C PHE A 84 -1.51 2.91 -3.92
N PRO A 85 -0.79 2.41 -4.95
CA PRO A 85 -1.38 1.49 -5.91
C PRO A 85 -2.04 0.29 -5.22
N ALA A 86 -3.21 -0.10 -5.71
CA ALA A 86 -3.92 -1.31 -5.31
C ALA A 86 -3.58 -2.46 -6.25
N LEU A 87 -3.35 -3.65 -5.68
CA LEU A 87 -3.05 -4.87 -6.43
C LEU A 87 -3.96 -6.02 -6.00
N GLU A 88 -4.33 -6.85 -6.98
CA GLU A 88 -5.18 -8.03 -6.81
C GLU A 88 -4.49 -9.12 -5.99
N MET A 89 -5.01 -9.43 -4.80
CA MET A 89 -4.38 -10.39 -3.89
C MET A 89 -4.41 -11.82 -4.44
N LYS A 90 -5.50 -12.21 -5.12
CA LYS A 90 -5.65 -13.56 -5.68
C LYS A 90 -4.52 -13.90 -6.65
N ASN A 91 -4.19 -12.97 -7.54
CA ASN A 91 -3.14 -13.15 -8.53
C ASN A 91 -1.74 -13.09 -7.90
N LEU A 92 -1.51 -12.16 -6.97
CA LEU A 92 -0.25 -12.09 -6.22
C LEU A 92 0.01 -13.38 -5.44
N LEU A 93 -0.96 -13.89 -4.69
CA LEU A 93 -0.82 -15.15 -3.94
C LEU A 93 -0.58 -16.36 -4.86
N GLY A 94 -1.14 -16.34 -6.07
CA GLY A 94 -0.87 -17.35 -7.10
C GLY A 94 0.60 -17.45 -7.49
N MET A 95 1.35 -16.33 -7.41
CA MET A 95 2.77 -16.29 -7.72
C MET A 95 3.64 -17.10 -6.76
N ARG A 96 3.14 -17.47 -5.57
CA ARG A 96 3.87 -18.37 -4.62
C ARG A 96 4.20 -19.73 -5.21
N LYS A 97 3.54 -20.14 -6.29
CA LYS A 97 3.78 -21.41 -6.98
C LYS A 97 5.05 -21.38 -7.85
N LEU A 98 5.58 -20.18 -8.14
CA LEU A 98 6.78 -20.01 -8.94
C LEU A 98 8.01 -20.41 -8.12
N THR A 99 8.88 -21.24 -8.71
CA THR A 99 10.16 -21.64 -8.11
C THR A 99 11.26 -20.61 -8.34
N GLU A 100 11.13 -19.84 -9.41
CA GLU A 100 12.04 -18.76 -9.80
C GLU A 100 11.23 -17.61 -10.40
N LEU A 101 11.72 -16.40 -10.21
CA LEU A 101 11.14 -15.17 -10.75
C LEU A 101 12.26 -14.13 -10.81
N ASP A 102 12.60 -13.67 -12.01
CA ASP A 102 13.57 -12.59 -12.14
C ASP A 102 12.94 -11.21 -11.86
N ASP A 103 13.78 -10.19 -11.65
CA ASP A 103 13.31 -8.85 -11.29
C ASP A 103 12.41 -8.21 -12.36
N PHE A 104 12.69 -8.45 -13.65
CA PHE A 104 11.89 -7.89 -14.75
C PHE A 104 10.52 -8.54 -14.80
N GLN A 105 10.46 -9.87 -14.65
CA GLN A 105 9.23 -10.62 -14.54
C GLN A 105 8.44 -10.17 -13.31
N MET A 106 9.10 -10.03 -12.16
CA MET A 106 8.48 -9.59 -10.91
C MET A 106 7.81 -8.22 -11.08
N VAL A 107 8.54 -7.22 -11.57
CA VAL A 107 7.99 -5.88 -11.80
C VAL A 107 6.86 -5.91 -12.82
N ASN A 108 7.00 -6.68 -13.90
CA ASN A 108 5.97 -6.81 -14.92
C ASN A 108 4.68 -7.43 -14.36
N TYR A 109 4.76 -8.51 -13.59
CA TYR A 109 3.59 -9.14 -12.98
C TYR A 109 2.97 -8.28 -11.89
N GLN A 110 3.77 -7.59 -11.06
CA GLN A 110 3.24 -6.61 -10.10
C GLN A 110 2.46 -5.51 -10.83
N ARG A 111 3.00 -4.94 -11.91
CA ARG A 111 2.30 -3.93 -12.71
C ARG A 111 1.05 -4.48 -13.41
N LYS A 112 1.11 -5.74 -13.87
CA LYS A 112 -0.03 -6.43 -14.49
C LYS A 112 -1.20 -6.62 -13.53
N TYR A 113 -0.93 -6.83 -12.24
CA TYR A 113 -1.95 -7.05 -11.22
C TYR A 113 -2.38 -5.78 -10.48
N MET A 114 -1.97 -4.59 -10.96
CA MET A 114 -2.49 -3.33 -10.47
C MET A 114 -3.90 -3.08 -11.03
N LEU A 115 -4.80 -2.63 -10.16
CA LEU A 115 -6.16 -2.27 -10.58
C LEU A 115 -6.21 -0.98 -11.42
N ASP A 116 -5.29 -0.06 -11.16
CA ASP A 116 -5.13 1.17 -11.93
C ASP A 116 -3.64 1.39 -12.22
N THR A 117 -3.27 1.18 -13.49
CA THR A 117 -1.87 1.30 -13.94
C THR A 117 -1.40 2.75 -14.14
N SER A 118 -2.29 3.74 -13.94
CA SER A 118 -1.94 5.16 -13.92
C SER A 118 -1.22 5.56 -12.62
N PHE A 119 -1.37 4.77 -11.55
CA PHE A 119 -0.65 4.95 -10.30
C PHE A 119 0.84 4.60 -10.46
N PRO A 120 1.72 5.09 -9.57
CA PRO A 120 3.12 4.67 -9.55
C PRO A 120 3.24 3.14 -9.42
N ASN A 121 4.33 2.58 -9.93
CA ASN A 121 4.64 1.17 -9.67
C ASN A 121 4.67 0.89 -8.17
N ALA A 122 4.07 -0.21 -7.74
CA ALA A 122 4.21 -0.70 -6.38
C ALA A 122 5.69 -0.96 -6.03
N SER A 123 6.02 -0.98 -4.75
CA SER A 123 7.35 -1.38 -4.28
C SER A 123 7.72 -2.78 -4.78
N VAL A 124 8.99 -3.01 -5.11
CA VAL A 124 9.51 -4.35 -5.44
C VAL A 124 9.29 -5.36 -4.31
N GLU A 125 9.18 -4.88 -3.07
CA GLU A 125 8.87 -5.68 -1.87
C GLU A 125 7.40 -6.12 -1.81
N THR A 126 6.56 -5.80 -2.79
CA THR A 126 5.12 -6.12 -2.79
C THR A 126 4.83 -7.60 -2.53
N LEU A 127 5.61 -8.52 -3.11
CA LEU A 127 5.41 -9.96 -2.87
C LEU A 127 5.64 -10.34 -1.41
N LEU A 128 6.60 -9.70 -0.73
CA LEU A 128 6.84 -9.86 0.70
C LEU A 128 5.59 -9.47 1.49
N HIS A 129 5.05 -8.27 1.20
CA HIS A 129 3.86 -7.74 1.85
C HIS A 129 2.60 -8.59 1.59
N ALA A 130 2.45 -9.11 0.37
CA ALA A 130 1.35 -10.00 -0.01
C ALA A 130 1.46 -11.35 0.69
N PHE A 131 2.67 -11.87 0.86
CA PHE A 131 2.88 -13.23 1.37
C PHE A 131 2.88 -13.32 2.90
N PHE A 132 3.09 -12.24 3.64
CA PHE A 132 2.90 -12.29 5.08
C PHE A 132 1.42 -12.14 5.44
N THR A 133 0.91 -13.05 6.27
CA THR A 133 -0.36 -12.87 6.97
C THR A 133 -0.15 -11.84 8.07
N SER A 134 -0.89 -10.75 8.01
CA SER A 134 -1.07 -9.79 9.10
C SER A 134 -2.36 -10.12 9.83
#